data_AF-A0A359BDR6-F1
#
_entry.id   AF-A0A359BDR6-F1
#
_cell.length_a   1.000
_cell.length_b   1.000
_cell.length_c   1.000
_cell.angle_alpha   90.00
_cell.angle_beta   90.00
_cell.angle_gamma   90.00
#
_symmetry.space_group_name_H-M   'P 1'
#
loop_
_entity.id
_entity.type
_entity.pdbx_description
1 polymer ?
#
loop_
_entity_poly.entity_id
_entity_poly.type
_entity_poly.pdbx_seq_one_letter_code
_entity_poly.pdbx_strand_id
1 'polypeptide(L)'
;MKRLSNHAYGTALMILGVLVLSPDSGLLRLIDGDPYVVSFWRGIGICFVLWVAALARSPAEFVYQLTHHTAVSVGIVLSFGISSMSFVFGVTLLGAPTMLVFVALTPLASAFASRILFGE
;
A
#
# COMPACT_ATOMS: atom_id res chain seq x y z
N MET A 1 24.42 -13.70 14.57
CA MET A 1 23.08 -13.68 13.94
C MET A 1 23.18 -14.43 12.62
N LYS A 2 22.60 -15.65 12.49
CA LYS A 2 22.64 -16.42 11.23
C LYS A 2 21.92 -15.60 10.15
N ARG A 3 22.64 -15.19 9.09
CA ARG A 3 22.01 -14.59 7.91
C ARG A 3 21.08 -15.64 7.31
N LEU A 4 19.78 -15.39 7.32
CA LEU A 4 18.81 -16.20 6.59
C LEU A 4 19.24 -16.26 5.12
N SER A 5 19.06 -17.42 4.47
CA SER A 5 19.15 -17.51 3.01
C SER A 5 18.19 -16.50 2.39
N ASN A 6 18.59 -15.82 1.31
CA ASN A 6 17.80 -14.75 0.67
C ASN A 6 16.36 -15.21 0.34
N HIS A 7 16.18 -16.48 -0.03
CA HIS A 7 14.85 -17.06 -0.27
C HIS A 7 14.01 -17.14 1.02
N ALA A 8 14.59 -17.62 2.11
CA ALA A 8 13.90 -17.71 3.40
C ALA A 8 13.55 -16.33 3.96
N TYR A 9 14.42 -15.33 3.75
CA TYR A 9 14.15 -13.95 4.12
C TYR A 9 12.99 -13.36 3.30
N GLY A 10 12.99 -13.56 1.98
CA GLY A 10 11.90 -13.13 1.10
C GLY A 10 10.56 -13.77 1.46
N THR A 11 10.54 -15.08 1.71
CA THR A 11 9.34 -15.79 2.17
C THR A 11 8.85 -15.27 3.51
N ALA A 12 9.74 -15.02 4.47
CA ALA A 12 9.35 -14.45 5.75
C ALA A 12 8.74 -13.04 5.61
N LEU A 13 9.31 -12.21 4.73
CA LEU A 13 8.83 -10.85 4.48
C LEU A 13 7.45 -10.86 3.80
N MET A 14 7.22 -11.80 2.87
CA MET A 14 5.90 -12.05 2.29
C MET A 14 4.87 -12.46 3.35
N ILE A 15 5.18 -13.47 4.17
CA ILE A 15 4.28 -13.96 5.22
C ILE A 15 3.94 -12.83 6.19
N LEU A 16 4.95 -12.06 6.62
CA LEU A 16 4.76 -10.93 7.51
C LEU A 16 3.89 -9.85 6.87
N GLY A 17 4.10 -9.53 5.59
CA GLY A 17 3.25 -8.60 4.84
C GLY A 17 1.78 -9.04 4.81
N VAL A 18 1.52 -10.32 4.51
CA VAL A 18 0.15 -10.87 4.50
C VAL A 18 -0.48 -10.85 5.90
N LEU A 19 0.29 -11.21 6.94
CA LEU A 19 -0.19 -11.18 8.32
C LEU A 19 -0.50 -9.77 8.81
N VAL A 20 0.21 -8.75 8.33
CA VAL A 20 -0.06 -7.34 8.67
C VAL A 20 -1.27 -6.80 7.88
N LEU A 21 -1.44 -7.21 6.63
CA LEU A 21 -2.58 -6.81 5.78
C LEU A 21 -3.90 -7.49 6.17
N SER A 22 -3.85 -8.71 6.68
CA SER A 22 -5.04 -9.48 7.09
C SER A 22 -5.92 -8.76 8.14
N PRO A 23 -5.38 -8.31 9.30
CA PRO A 23 -6.19 -7.60 10.29
C PRO A 23 -6.74 -6.27 9.78
N ASP A 24 -6.05 -5.59 8.85
CA ASP A 24 -6.54 -4.35 8.23
C ASP A 24 -7.86 -4.59 7.48
N SER A 25 -7.90 -5.62 6.62
CA SER A 25 -9.13 -6.00 5.91
C SER A 25 -10.25 -6.47 6.86
N GLY A 26 -9.89 -7.13 7.96
CA GLY A 26 -10.83 -7.54 9.00
C GLY A 26 -11.43 -6.36 9.77
N LEU A 27 -10.60 -5.38 10.16
CA LEU A 27 -11.03 -4.16 10.85
C LEU A 27 -11.99 -3.34 10.00
N LEU A 28 -11.68 -3.21 8.71
CA LEU A 28 -12.53 -2.53 7.72
C LEU A 28 -13.95 -3.12 7.71
N ARG A 29 -14.06 -4.44 7.76
CA ARG A 29 -15.35 -5.13 7.79
C ARG A 29 -16.06 -5.01 9.13
N LEU A 30 -15.31 -4.94 10.24
CA LEU A 30 -15.89 -4.77 11.58
C LEU A 30 -16.45 -3.36 11.81
N ILE A 31 -15.83 -2.35 11.20
CA ILE A 31 -16.31 -0.96 11.27
C ILE A 31 -17.68 -0.81 10.59
N ASP A 32 -17.97 -1.63 9.56
CA ASP A 32 -19.22 -1.63 8.77
C ASP A 32 -19.70 -0.21 8.40
N GLY A 33 -18.74 0.69 8.17
CA GLY A 33 -18.96 2.11 7.95
C GLY A 33 -19.00 2.44 6.47
N ASP A 34 -19.50 3.63 6.16
CA ASP A 34 -19.54 4.13 4.78
C ASP A 34 -18.14 4.09 4.14
N PRO A 35 -17.97 3.44 2.96
CA PRO A 35 -16.65 3.25 2.34
C PRO A 35 -15.92 4.57 2.03
N TYR A 36 -16.65 5.64 1.73
CA TYR A 36 -16.06 6.95 1.46
C TYR A 36 -15.51 7.56 2.75
N VAL A 37 -16.27 7.52 3.83
CA VAL A 37 -15.85 8.04 5.15
C VAL A 37 -14.64 7.27 5.67
N VAL A 38 -14.67 5.94 5.59
CA VAL A 38 -13.54 5.09 6.03
C VAL A 38 -12.29 5.36 5.20
N SER A 39 -12.42 5.47 3.88
CA SER A 39 -11.29 5.77 3.00
C SER A 39 -10.70 7.16 3.26
N PHE A 40 -11.53 8.16 3.54
CA PHE A 40 -11.10 9.51 3.86
C PHE A 40 -10.24 9.54 5.13
N TRP A 41 -10.76 8.96 6.23
CA TRP A 41 -10.04 8.91 7.50
C TRP A 41 -8.75 8.09 7.42
N ARG A 42 -8.78 6.97 6.70
CA ARG A 42 -7.59 6.17 6.41
C ARG A 42 -6.55 6.96 5.62
N GLY A 43 -6.99 7.71 4.60
CA GLY A 43 -6.12 8.58 3.80
C GLY A 43 -5.41 9.63 4.66
N ILE A 44 -6.16 10.31 5.55
CA ILE A 44 -5.57 11.27 6.50
C ILE A 44 -4.55 10.59 7.41
N GLY A 45 -4.87 9.41 7.95
CA GLY A 45 -3.96 8.65 8.81
C GLY A 45 -2.65 8.27 8.10
N ILE A 46 -2.74 7.77 6.88
CA ILE A 46 -1.56 7.42 6.06
C ILE A 46 -0.73 8.67 5.77
N CYS A 47 -1.36 9.77 5.34
CA CYS A 47 -0.68 11.04 5.09
C CYS A 47 0.05 11.54 6.33
N PHE A 48 -0.61 11.52 7.49
CA PHE A 48 -0.01 11.96 8.75
C PHE A 48 1.21 11.11 9.14
N VAL A 49 1.09 9.79 9.10
CA VAL A 49 2.21 8.89 9.43
C VAL A 49 3.38 9.07 8.47
N LEU A 50 3.11 9.19 7.16
CA LEU A 50 4.14 9.41 6.15
C LEU A 50 4.83 10.76 6.33
N TRP A 51 4.09 11.82 6.64
CA TRP A 51 4.66 13.15 6.91
C TRP A 51 5.53 13.14 8.16
N VAL A 52 5.05 12.55 9.26
CA VAL A 52 5.84 12.44 10.50
C VAL A 52 7.12 11.63 10.24
N ALA A 53 7.03 10.51 9.52
CA ALA A 53 8.19 9.70 9.17
C ALA A 53 9.18 10.44 8.26
N ALA A 54 8.68 11.21 7.27
CA ALA A 54 9.51 12.01 6.39
C ALA A 54 10.23 13.15 7.13
N LEU A 55 9.51 13.86 8.01
CA LEU A 55 10.07 14.92 8.86
C LEU A 55 11.10 14.37 9.85
N ALA A 56 10.84 13.20 10.45
CA ALA A 56 11.77 12.55 11.37
C ALA A 56 13.06 12.08 10.67
N ARG A 57 12.99 11.75 9.37
CA ARG A 57 14.15 11.33 8.58
C ARG A 57 15.00 12.51 8.12
N SER A 58 14.39 13.52 7.50
CA SER A 58 15.06 14.75 7.08
C SER A 58 14.04 15.84 6.75
N PRO A 59 13.92 16.89 7.59
CA PRO A 59 12.95 17.95 7.35
C PRO A 59 13.31 18.81 6.12
N ALA A 60 14.60 18.95 5.81
CA ALA A 60 15.05 19.70 4.63
C ALA A 60 14.67 19.02 3.31
N GLU A 61 14.84 17.69 3.25
CA GLU A 61 14.46 16.90 2.08
C GLU A 61 12.94 16.87 1.88
N PHE A 62 12.18 16.84 2.97
CA PHE A 62 10.71 16.92 2.92
C PHE A 62 10.23 18.21 2.23
N VAL A 63 10.77 19.37 2.63
CA VAL A 63 10.41 20.66 2.01
C VAL A 63 10.87 20.73 0.55
N TYR A 64 12.04 20.16 0.24
CA TYR A 64 12.54 20.09 -1.14
C TYR A 64 11.61 19.25 -2.03
N GLN A 65 11.25 18.04 -1.62
CA GLN A 65 10.32 17.16 -2.34
C GLN A 65 8.92 17.78 -2.46
N LEU A 66 8.53 18.63 -1.51
CA LEU A 66 7.26 19.35 -1.53
C LEU A 66 7.27 20.57 -2.47
N THR A 67 8.43 21.01 -2.95
CA THR A 67 8.55 22.15 -3.87
C THR A 67 9.04 21.73 -5.25
N HIS A 68 9.83 20.65 -5.35
CA HIS A 68 10.30 20.04 -6.58
C HIS A 68 9.59 18.71 -6.82
N HIS A 69 8.34 18.78 -7.27
CA HIS A 69 7.61 17.59 -7.68
C HIS A 69 7.95 17.19 -9.11
N THR A 70 8.05 15.88 -9.36
CA THR A 70 8.24 15.33 -10.71
C THR A 70 6.92 14.72 -11.19
N ALA A 71 6.70 14.62 -12.51
CA ALA A 71 5.53 13.92 -13.04
C ALA A 71 5.39 12.48 -12.50
N VAL A 72 6.51 11.81 -12.21
CA VAL A 72 6.56 10.48 -11.58
C VAL A 72 6.00 10.50 -10.15
N SER A 73 6.31 11.53 -9.34
CA SER A 73 5.77 11.60 -7.97
C SER A 73 4.26 11.80 -7.97
N VAL A 74 3.73 12.57 -8.92
CA VAL A 74 2.28 12.71 -9.13
C VAL A 74 1.68 11.35 -9.52
N GLY A 75 2.31 10.62 -10.44
CA GLY A 75 1.89 9.27 -10.82
C GLY A 75 1.81 8.32 -9.63
N ILE A 76 2.83 8.30 -8.77
CA ILE A 76 2.87 7.46 -7.56
C ILE A 76 1.73 7.83 -6.61
N VAL A 77 1.50 9.12 -6.35
CA VAL A 77 0.44 9.58 -5.44
C VAL A 77 -0.95 9.18 -5.97
N LEU A 78 -1.19 9.37 -7.27
CA LEU A 78 -2.45 8.98 -7.90
C LEU A 78 -2.66 7.46 -7.87
N SER A 79 -1.65 6.68 -8.27
CA SER A 79 -1.73 5.21 -8.25
C SER A 79 -1.95 4.68 -6.83
N PHE A 80 -1.24 5.23 -5.84
CA PHE A 80 -1.41 4.83 -4.44
C PHE A 80 -2.79 5.22 -3.90
N GLY A 81 -3.25 6.45 -4.18
CA GLY A 81 -4.57 6.93 -3.76
C GLY A 81 -5.71 6.09 -4.35
N ILE A 82 -5.67 5.84 -5.66
CA ILE A 82 -6.64 4.99 -6.36
C ILE A 82 -6.59 3.56 -5.81
N SER A 83 -5.40 3.00 -5.60
CA SER A 83 -5.23 1.66 -5.04
C SER A 83 -5.82 1.56 -3.62
N SER A 84 -5.54 2.53 -2.75
CA SER A 84 -6.07 2.55 -1.39
C SER A 84 -7.59 2.65 -1.36
N MET A 85 -8.20 3.49 -2.22
CA MET A 85 -9.66 3.55 -2.30
C MET A 85 -10.23 2.24 -2.85
N SER A 86 -9.67 1.73 -3.95
CA SER A 86 -10.10 0.47 -4.57
C SER A 86 -10.05 -0.71 -3.59
N PHE A 87 -9.06 -0.73 -2.69
CA PHE A 87 -8.98 -1.72 -1.62
C PHE A 87 -10.15 -1.63 -0.64
N VAL A 88 -10.46 -0.43 -0.13
CA VAL A 88 -11.59 -0.23 0.80
C VAL A 88 -12.91 -0.63 0.14
N PHE A 89 -13.16 -0.13 -1.08
CA PHE A 89 -14.33 -0.53 -1.86
C PHE A 89 -14.36 -2.04 -2.08
N GLY A 90 -13.25 -2.65 -2.50
CA GLY A 90 -13.16 -4.10 -2.70
C GLY A 90 -13.49 -4.91 -1.45
N VAL A 91 -12.97 -4.53 -0.28
CA VAL A 91 -13.32 -5.18 0.99
C VAL A 91 -14.82 -5.05 1.30
N THR A 92 -15.41 -3.87 1.07
CA THR A 92 -16.83 -3.63 1.36
C THR A 92 -17.78 -4.34 0.39
N LEU A 93 -17.44 -4.41 -0.89
CA LEU A 93 -18.27 -5.01 -1.95
C LEU A 93 -18.12 -6.55 -2.04
N LEU A 94 -16.90 -7.06 -1.93
CA LEU A 94 -16.56 -8.48 -2.19
C LEU A 94 -16.27 -9.26 -0.89
N GLY A 95 -16.08 -8.56 0.23
CA GLY A 95 -15.65 -9.12 1.50
C GLY A 95 -14.13 -9.26 1.61
N ALA A 96 -13.63 -9.23 2.85
CA ALA A 96 -12.20 -9.30 3.17
C ALA A 96 -11.46 -10.54 2.57
N PRO A 97 -11.99 -11.79 2.66
CA PRO A 97 -11.26 -12.96 2.14
C PRO A 97 -11.06 -12.90 0.63
N THR A 98 -12.10 -12.54 -0.11
CA THR A 98 -12.07 -12.41 -1.56
C THR A 98 -11.08 -11.32 -1.97
N MET A 99 -11.06 -10.19 -1.27
CA MET A 99 -10.13 -9.10 -1.55
C MET A 99 -8.66 -9.52 -1.32
N LEU A 100 -8.36 -10.29 -0.27
CA LEU A 100 -7.00 -10.79 -0.03
C LEU A 100 -6.51 -11.72 -1.15
N VAL A 101 -7.40 -12.52 -1.75
CA VAL A 101 -7.06 -13.33 -2.93
C VAL A 101 -6.70 -12.45 -4.12
N PHE A 102 -7.44 -11.36 -4.36
CA PHE A 102 -7.09 -10.39 -5.42
C PHE A 102 -5.75 -9.69 -5.15
N VAL A 103 -5.45 -9.33 -3.89
CA VAL A 103 -4.15 -8.74 -3.52
C VAL A 103 -3.01 -9.75 -3.72
N ALA A 104 -3.25 -11.05 -3.56
CA ALA A 104 -2.25 -12.07 -3.88
C ALA A 104 -1.90 -12.13 -5.38
N LEU A 105 -2.73 -11.58 -6.26
CA LEU A 105 -2.44 -11.45 -7.69
C LEU A 105 -1.57 -10.22 -8.02
N THR A 106 -1.33 -9.32 -7.06
CA THR A 106 -0.53 -8.11 -7.28
C THR A 106 0.88 -8.43 -7.81
N PRO A 107 1.64 -9.41 -7.30
CA PRO A 107 2.96 -9.74 -7.85
C PRO A 107 2.90 -10.20 -9.32
N LEU A 108 1.85 -10.94 -9.70
CA LEU A 108 1.63 -11.36 -11.08
C LEU A 108 1.33 -10.14 -11.96
N ALA A 109 0.43 -9.26 -11.51
CA ALA A 109 0.12 -8.02 -12.20
C ALA A 109 1.35 -7.11 -12.35
N SER A 110 2.20 -7.03 -11.31
CA SER A 110 3.47 -6.30 -11.35
C SER A 110 4.44 -6.90 -12.36
N ALA A 111 4.54 -8.23 -12.47
CA ALA A 111 5.37 -8.88 -13.48
C ALA A 111 4.89 -8.56 -14.91
N PHE A 112 3.57 -8.61 -15.16
CA PHE A 112 3.01 -8.19 -16.45
C PHE A 112 3.25 -6.70 -16.74
N ALA A 113 3.05 -5.83 -15.75
CA ALA A 113 3.33 -4.40 -15.90
C ALA A 113 4.82 -4.15 -16.19
N SER A 114 5.72 -4.90 -15.55
CA SER A 114 7.17 -4.81 -15.77
C SER A 114 7.53 -5.18 -17.21
N ARG A 115 6.99 -6.29 -17.72
CA ARG A 115 7.13 -6.71 -19.12
C ARG A 115 6.71 -5.63 -20.11
N ILE A 116 5.57 -4.97 -19.84
CA ILE A 116 4.99 -3.98 -20.76
C ILE A 116 5.74 -2.64 -20.70
N LEU A 117 6.10 -2.17 -19.50
CA LEU A 117 6.69 -0.85 -19.30
C LEU A 117 8.20 -0.83 -19.48
N PHE A 118 8.90 -1.89 -19.03
CA PHE A 118 10.35 -1.96 -19.02
C PHE A 118 10.92 -2.97 -20.03
N GLY A 119 10.09 -3.84 -20.61
CA GLY A 119 10.51 -4.79 -21.64
C GLY A 119 11.26 -6.03 -21.13
N GLU A 120 11.29 -6.25 -19.82
CA GLU A 120 11.95 -7.37 -19.11
C GLU A 120 10.98 -8.49 -18.72
#